data_AF-A0A444HHZ1-F1
#
_entry.id   AF-A0A444HHZ1-F1
#
_cell.length_a   1.000
_cell.length_b   1.000
_cell.length_c   1.000
_cell.angle_alpha   90.00
_cell.angle_beta   90.00
_cell.angle_gamma   90.00
#
_symmetry.space_group_name_H-M   'P 1'
#
loop_
_entity.id
_entity.type
_entity.pdbx_description
1 polymer ?
#
loop_
_entity_poly.entity_id
_entity_poly.type
_entity_poly.pdbx_seq_one_letter_code
_entity_poly.pdbx_strand_id
1 'polypeptide(L)'
;MLFQRRRKVFESHIFVVDALGFSDRIRRVDRLLELWGEVDRQYAAFKLKLPNLVALQFGSRIIGTREFETLRLNDMFIVHSRREMPDPALRYLITASILYQQMLALNYIPRGGLGFGDIVRGDGLLIGGGFLDAYDYAEKRPSSIKDICAIGISPHFMATIGNSRKALRLVCFYEGHFFLHPYHLVDPGLGAFSPGRVLDCLEAAATNEDKLNATRKFLAELEDYDSAMLPGSSSRRFAESRS
;
A
#
# COMPACT_ATOMS: atom_id res chain seq x y z
N MET A 1 5.96 42.06 -15.12
CA MET A 1 5.09 40.87 -14.92
C MET A 1 5.91 39.79 -14.22
N LEU A 2 5.42 39.17 -13.15
CA LEU A 2 6.11 38.00 -12.59
C LEU A 2 5.83 36.76 -13.45
N PHE A 3 6.85 35.92 -13.64
CA PHE A 3 6.67 34.61 -14.26
C PHE A 3 5.84 33.71 -13.33
N GLN A 4 4.55 33.54 -13.65
CA GLN A 4 3.83 32.35 -13.23
C GLN A 4 4.48 31.14 -13.90
N ARG A 5 5.45 30.52 -13.21
CA ARG A 5 5.90 29.16 -13.54
C ARG A 5 4.65 28.28 -13.57
N ARG A 6 4.24 27.80 -14.75
CA ARG A 6 3.16 26.81 -14.88
C ARG A 6 3.48 25.67 -13.90
N ARG A 7 2.60 25.42 -12.93
CA ARG A 7 2.76 24.29 -12.00
C ARG A 7 2.83 23.03 -12.86
N LYS A 8 3.98 22.35 -12.83
CA LYS A 8 4.17 21.16 -13.65
C LYS A 8 3.33 20.03 -13.04
N VAL A 9 2.28 19.66 -13.76
CA VAL A 9 1.48 18.47 -13.48
C VAL A 9 2.26 17.25 -13.96
N PHE A 10 2.15 16.15 -13.23
CA PHE A 10 2.74 14.86 -13.59
C PHE A 10 1.72 13.76 -13.29
N GLU A 11 1.36 12.93 -14.27
CA GLU A 11 0.71 11.66 -13.98
C GLU A 11 1.68 10.75 -13.21
N SER A 12 1.19 10.13 -12.14
CA SER A 12 1.96 9.19 -11.34
C SER A 12 1.01 8.35 -10.51
N HIS A 13 1.35 7.08 -10.31
CA HIS A 13 0.72 6.31 -9.24
C HIS A 13 1.02 6.98 -7.89
N ILE A 14 0.17 6.74 -6.90
CA ILE A 14 0.38 7.21 -5.54
C ILE A 14 0.02 6.07 -4.61
N PHE A 15 0.89 5.83 -3.65
CA PHE A 15 0.60 4.95 -2.54
C PHE A 15 0.34 5.79 -1.29
N VAL A 16 -0.87 5.71 -0.74
CA VAL A 16 -1.28 6.37 0.51
C VAL A 16 -1.43 5.31 1.59
N VAL A 17 -0.83 5.55 2.74
CA VAL A 17 -0.87 4.66 3.90
C VAL A 17 -1.36 5.45 5.10
N ASP A 18 -2.38 4.96 5.80
CA ASP A 18 -2.58 5.28 7.22
C ASP A 18 -1.44 4.58 7.97
N ALA A 19 -0.30 5.29 8.03
CA ALA A 19 0.99 4.70 8.37
C ALA A 19 1.22 4.58 9.88
N LEU A 20 0.17 4.86 10.64
CA LEU A 20 0.20 5.20 12.04
C LEU A 20 -1.00 4.55 12.74
N GLY A 21 -2.22 4.64 12.22
CA GLY A 21 -3.44 4.20 12.92
C GLY A 21 -3.68 4.99 14.21
N PHE A 22 -2.98 6.11 14.39
CA PHE A 22 -2.99 6.90 15.62
C PHE A 22 -4.31 7.63 15.82
N SER A 23 -5.20 7.71 14.83
CA SER A 23 -6.56 8.25 14.97
C SER A 23 -7.34 7.60 16.13
N ASP A 24 -7.17 6.30 16.40
CA ASP A 24 -7.74 5.62 17.56
C ASP A 24 -6.87 5.72 18.84
N ARG A 25 -5.56 5.97 18.73
CA ARG A 25 -4.67 6.20 19.89
C ARG A 25 -4.81 7.62 20.45
N ILE A 26 -4.90 8.64 19.58
CA ILE A 26 -5.18 10.06 19.88
C ILE A 26 -6.45 10.19 20.73
N ARG A 27 -7.50 9.43 20.40
CA ARG A 27 -8.76 9.38 21.15
C ARG A 27 -8.67 8.73 22.54
N ARG A 28 -7.51 8.18 22.92
CA ARG A 28 -7.31 7.35 24.12
C ARG A 28 -6.11 7.78 24.98
N VAL A 29 -5.45 8.90 24.68
CA VAL A 29 -4.31 9.40 25.48
C VAL A 29 -4.50 10.83 25.97
N ASP A 30 -4.17 11.07 27.23
CA ASP A 30 -4.21 12.40 27.85
C ASP A 30 -3.03 13.30 27.41
N ARG A 31 -2.00 12.73 26.76
CA ARG A 31 -0.74 13.39 26.40
C ARG A 31 -0.40 13.32 24.91
N LEU A 32 -1.05 14.18 24.13
CA LEU A 32 -0.82 14.33 22.69
C LEU A 32 0.65 14.63 22.30
N LEU A 33 1.43 15.27 23.18
CA LEU A 33 2.84 15.61 22.92
C LEU A 33 3.79 14.39 22.93
N GLU A 34 3.58 13.45 23.84
CA GLU A 34 4.37 12.21 23.90
C GLU A 34 4.05 11.33 22.69
N LEU A 35 2.77 11.30 22.33
CA LEU A 35 2.24 10.66 21.13
C LEU A 35 2.85 11.26 19.85
N TRP A 36 2.96 12.59 19.77
CA TRP A 36 3.63 13.28 18.65
C TRP A 36 5.12 12.93 18.56
N GLY A 37 5.82 12.89 19.70
CA GLY A 37 7.22 12.48 19.77
C GLY A 37 7.43 11.02 19.38
N GLU A 38 6.48 10.12 19.65
CA GLU A 38 6.44 8.77 19.09
C GLU A 38 6.31 8.84 17.55
N VAL A 39 5.26 9.48 17.05
CA VAL A 39 4.94 9.59 15.61
C VAL A 39 6.10 10.16 14.77
N ASP A 40 6.77 11.23 15.21
CA ASP A 40 7.88 11.81 14.43
C ASP A 40 9.13 10.91 14.43
N ARG A 41 9.42 10.17 15.51
CA ARG A 41 10.48 9.14 15.52
C ARG A 41 10.13 7.98 14.59
N GLN A 42 8.85 7.60 14.54
CA GLN A 42 8.36 6.53 13.67
C GLN A 42 8.40 6.95 12.19
N TYR A 43 7.98 8.18 11.85
CA TYR A 43 8.17 8.77 10.52
C TYR A 43 9.66 8.85 10.13
N ALA A 44 10.56 9.20 11.05
CA ALA A 44 11.99 9.20 10.78
C ALA A 44 12.54 7.79 10.50
N ALA A 45 12.16 6.79 11.30
CA ALA A 45 12.54 5.39 11.09
C ALA A 45 12.00 4.83 9.76
N PHE A 46 10.72 5.07 9.48
CA PHE A 46 10.07 4.79 8.19
C PHE A 46 10.85 5.43 7.04
N LYS A 47 11.19 6.72 7.14
CA LYS A 47 11.90 7.46 6.09
C LYS A 47 13.31 6.92 5.82
N LEU A 48 14.00 6.43 6.86
CA LEU A 48 15.29 5.74 6.71
C LEU A 48 15.15 4.35 6.05
N LYS A 49 14.02 3.67 6.21
CA LYS A 49 13.74 2.31 5.69
C LYS A 49 13.20 2.28 4.25
N LEU A 50 12.61 3.38 3.76
CA LEU A 50 11.93 3.46 2.45
C LEU A 50 12.72 2.91 1.24
N PRO A 51 12.20 1.89 0.53
CA PRO A 51 12.97 1.18 -0.49
C PRO A 51 12.71 1.62 -1.95
N ASN A 52 13.74 2.21 -2.56
CA ASN A 52 14.66 1.45 -3.42
C ASN A 52 14.41 1.27 -4.99
N LEU A 53 15.04 2.15 -5.82
CA LEU A 53 15.32 2.29 -7.31
C LEU A 53 14.73 1.31 -8.33
N VAL A 54 15.33 0.13 -8.52
CA VAL A 54 15.12 -0.68 -9.73
C VAL A 54 14.67 -2.07 -9.34
N ALA A 55 13.54 -2.50 -9.91
CA ALA A 55 13.05 -3.87 -9.83
C ALA A 55 14.02 -4.86 -10.49
N LEU A 56 14.83 -5.57 -9.70
CA LEU A 56 15.69 -6.66 -10.16
C LEU A 56 15.01 -8.01 -9.91
N GLN A 57 14.89 -8.84 -10.95
CA GLN A 57 14.37 -10.21 -10.83
C GLN A 57 15.51 -11.23 -10.87
N PHE A 58 15.58 -12.10 -9.85
CA PHE A 58 16.51 -13.23 -9.79
C PHE A 58 15.72 -14.53 -9.63
N GLY A 59 15.59 -15.28 -10.72
CA GLY A 59 14.71 -16.46 -10.78
C GLY A 59 13.25 -16.07 -10.50
N SER A 60 12.68 -16.56 -9.40
CA SER A 60 11.33 -16.21 -8.93
C SER A 60 11.26 -14.99 -8.00
N ARG A 61 12.40 -14.42 -7.55
CA ARG A 61 12.47 -13.34 -6.55
C ARG A 61 12.63 -11.95 -7.17
N ILE A 62 12.23 -10.89 -6.45
CA ILE A 62 12.21 -9.48 -6.92
C ILE A 62 12.77 -8.53 -5.82
N ILE A 63 13.56 -7.50 -6.17
CA ILE A 63 14.39 -6.64 -5.26
C ILE A 63 14.48 -5.15 -5.77
N GLY A 64 14.88 -4.13 -4.95
CA GLY A 64 15.00 -2.67 -5.30
C GLY A 64 16.30 -1.89 -4.87
N THR A 65 16.60 -0.64 -5.35
CA THR A 65 17.83 0.22 -5.02
C THR A 65 17.81 1.66 -4.29
N ARG A 66 17.44 2.90 -4.80
CA ARG A 66 16.76 4.14 -4.18
C ARG A 66 16.13 5.23 -5.13
N GLU A 67 14.80 5.27 -5.39
CA GLU A 67 14.10 6.29 -6.27
C GLU A 67 12.91 7.09 -5.68
N PHE A 68 12.11 6.54 -4.76
CA PHE A 68 10.84 7.14 -4.33
C PHE A 68 11.02 8.21 -3.24
N GLU A 69 10.07 9.15 -3.17
CA GLU A 69 9.96 10.17 -2.13
C GLU A 69 8.73 9.97 -1.25
N THR A 70 8.78 10.52 -0.04
CA THR A 70 7.63 10.53 0.88
C THR A 70 7.38 11.85 1.58
N LEU A 71 6.10 12.11 1.79
CA LEU A 71 5.58 13.24 2.56
C LEU A 71 4.53 12.74 3.56
N ARG A 72 4.45 13.41 4.71
CA ARG A 72 3.41 13.19 5.72
C ARG A 72 2.25 14.15 5.45
N LEU A 73 1.02 13.63 5.43
CA LEU A 73 -0.21 14.42 5.33
C LEU A 73 -1.19 13.89 6.38
N ASN A 74 -1.42 14.67 7.43
CA ASN A 74 -2.01 14.19 8.69
C ASN A 74 -1.25 12.95 9.19
N ASP A 75 -1.95 11.90 9.62
CA ASP A 75 -1.31 10.65 10.07
C ASP A 75 -1.05 9.64 8.94
N MET A 76 -1.11 10.10 7.69
CA MET A 76 -0.78 9.30 6.52
C MET A 76 0.59 9.62 5.95
N PHE A 77 1.22 8.65 5.31
CA PHE A 77 2.37 8.86 4.43
C PHE A 77 1.97 8.63 2.97
N ILE A 78 2.41 9.55 2.10
CA ILE A 78 2.26 9.51 0.65
C ILE A 78 3.61 9.08 0.06
N VAL A 79 3.65 8.02 -0.72
CA VAL A 79 4.83 7.58 -1.48
C VAL A 79 4.62 7.85 -2.97
N HIS A 80 5.58 8.55 -3.60
CA HIS A 80 5.53 8.80 -5.05
C HIS A 80 6.93 8.94 -5.70
N SER A 81 6.99 8.81 -7.02
CA SER A 81 8.17 9.11 -7.84
C SER A 81 8.16 10.55 -8.35
N ARG A 82 9.34 11.13 -8.60
CA ARG A 82 9.51 12.39 -9.37
C ARG A 82 9.92 12.17 -10.83
N ARG A 83 10.07 10.93 -11.26
CA ARG A 83 10.53 10.53 -12.59
C ARG A 83 9.53 9.58 -13.24
N GLU A 84 9.42 9.69 -14.55
CA GLU A 84 8.83 8.63 -15.38
C GLU A 84 9.62 7.33 -15.19
N MET A 85 8.95 6.18 -15.14
CA MET A 85 9.57 4.90 -14.77
C MET A 85 9.17 3.77 -15.74
N PRO A 86 10.10 2.88 -16.13
CA PRO A 86 9.77 1.66 -16.88
C PRO A 86 8.97 0.66 -16.02
N ASP A 87 7.83 0.19 -16.51
CA ASP A 87 6.78 -0.55 -15.77
C ASP A 87 6.47 0.10 -14.41
N PRO A 88 5.78 1.26 -14.41
CA PRO A 88 5.56 2.02 -13.19
C PRO A 88 4.63 1.26 -12.23
N ALA A 89 3.62 0.55 -12.74
CA ALA A 89 2.71 -0.24 -11.93
C ALA A 89 3.45 -1.36 -11.16
N LEU A 90 4.33 -2.12 -11.82
CA LEU A 90 5.19 -3.11 -11.14
C LEU A 90 6.04 -2.48 -10.05
N ARG A 91 6.69 -1.33 -10.33
CA ARG A 91 7.55 -0.65 -9.36
C ARG A 91 6.77 -0.17 -8.13
N TYR A 92 5.59 0.42 -8.31
CA TYR A 92 4.75 0.85 -7.20
C TYR A 92 4.23 -0.33 -6.38
N LEU A 93 3.87 -1.46 -7.00
CA LEU A 93 3.50 -2.68 -6.29
C LEU A 93 4.68 -3.22 -5.46
N ILE A 94 5.89 -3.26 -6.01
CA ILE A 94 7.09 -3.68 -5.26
C ILE A 94 7.33 -2.76 -4.07
N THR A 95 7.39 -1.44 -4.28
CA THR A 95 7.62 -0.47 -3.21
C THR A 95 6.53 -0.54 -2.14
N ALA A 96 5.26 -0.71 -2.54
CA ALA A 96 4.17 -0.91 -1.60
C ALA A 96 4.29 -2.23 -0.82
N SER A 97 4.69 -3.33 -1.47
CA SER A 97 4.80 -4.65 -0.83
C SER A 97 5.93 -4.69 0.19
N ILE A 98 7.09 -4.09 -0.12
CA ILE A 98 8.16 -3.96 0.87
C ILE A 98 7.68 -3.06 2.02
N LEU A 99 6.93 -1.98 1.76
CA LEU A 99 6.45 -1.09 2.82
C LEU A 99 5.40 -1.75 3.72
N TYR A 100 4.49 -2.56 3.16
CA TYR A 100 3.56 -3.42 3.91
C TYR A 100 4.36 -4.31 4.88
N GLN A 101 5.38 -4.99 4.37
CA GLN A 101 6.24 -5.88 5.15
C GLN A 101 7.09 -5.11 6.17
N GLN A 102 7.53 -3.88 5.87
CA GLN A 102 8.22 -3.00 6.83
C GLN A 102 7.28 -2.54 7.96
N MET A 103 6.02 -2.22 7.65
CA MET A 103 5.02 -1.87 8.65
C MET A 103 4.75 -3.04 9.60
N LEU A 104 4.48 -4.23 9.05
CA LEU A 104 4.29 -5.45 9.85
C LEU A 104 5.52 -5.75 10.71
N ALA A 105 6.73 -5.72 10.13
CA ALA A 105 7.99 -5.98 10.84
C ALA A 105 8.38 -4.90 11.86
N LEU A 106 7.63 -3.80 11.95
CA LEU A 106 7.77 -2.75 12.96
C LEU A 106 6.51 -2.61 13.84
N ASN A 107 5.62 -3.62 13.81
CA ASN A 107 4.39 -3.71 14.58
C ASN A 107 3.39 -2.56 14.32
N TYR A 108 3.20 -2.18 13.05
CA TYR A 108 2.08 -1.33 12.61
C TYR A 108 0.96 -2.15 11.98
N ILE A 109 -0.25 -1.61 12.08
CA ILE A 109 -1.44 -2.07 11.38
C ILE A 109 -1.47 -1.42 9.98
N PRO A 110 -1.21 -2.15 8.89
CA PRO A 110 -1.09 -1.56 7.56
C PRO A 110 -2.47 -1.40 6.91
N ARG A 111 -2.97 -0.15 6.95
CA ARG A 111 -4.18 0.28 6.24
C ARG A 111 -3.80 1.38 5.25
N GLY A 112 -4.45 1.42 4.09
CA GLY A 112 -4.04 2.30 3.01
C GLY A 112 -4.65 1.93 1.66
N GLY A 113 -4.38 2.76 0.66
CA GLY A 113 -4.85 2.61 -0.71
C GLY A 113 -3.72 2.90 -1.70
N LEU A 114 -3.68 2.10 -2.76
CA LEU A 114 -2.77 2.25 -3.89
C LEU A 114 -3.57 2.72 -5.11
N GLY A 115 -3.30 3.92 -5.59
CA GLY A 115 -4.11 4.65 -6.57
C GLY A 115 -3.31 5.33 -7.69
N PHE A 116 -3.99 5.96 -8.64
CA PHE A 116 -3.35 6.55 -9.84
C PHE A 116 -3.99 7.86 -10.32
N GLY A 117 -3.16 8.79 -10.80
CA GLY A 117 -3.61 9.98 -11.53
C GLY A 117 -2.62 11.14 -11.47
N ASP A 118 -3.08 12.35 -11.83
CA ASP A 118 -2.27 13.56 -11.76
C ASP A 118 -1.74 13.89 -10.36
N ILE A 119 -0.56 14.51 -10.31
CA ILE A 119 0.07 15.13 -9.14
C ILE A 119 0.43 16.58 -9.46
N VAL A 120 -0.03 17.51 -8.63
CA VAL A 120 0.37 18.92 -8.63
C VAL A 120 1.23 19.20 -7.40
N ARG A 121 2.49 19.58 -7.62
CA ARG A 121 3.44 19.95 -6.57
C ARG A 121 3.53 21.46 -6.38
N GLY A 122 3.37 21.91 -5.13
CA GLY A 122 3.70 23.24 -4.64
C GLY A 122 4.79 23.19 -3.57
N ASP A 123 5.05 24.34 -2.94
CA ASP A 123 5.99 24.45 -1.83
C ASP A 123 5.38 23.82 -0.58
N GLY A 124 5.89 22.65 -0.18
CA GLY A 124 5.40 21.86 0.96
C GLY A 124 4.11 21.07 0.73
N LEU A 125 3.45 21.20 -0.43
CA LEU A 125 2.12 20.64 -0.69
C LEU A 125 2.09 19.77 -1.95
N LEU A 126 1.40 18.63 -1.88
CA LEU A 126 1.05 17.78 -3.02
C LEU A 126 -0.46 17.53 -2.99
N ILE A 127 -1.14 17.84 -4.09
CA ILE A 127 -2.56 17.56 -4.32
C ILE A 127 -2.67 16.93 -5.70
N GLY A 128 -3.50 15.90 -5.85
CA GLY A 128 -3.56 15.14 -7.09
C GLY A 128 -4.75 14.17 -7.17
N GLY A 129 -5.14 13.80 -8.39
CA GLY A 129 -6.19 12.81 -8.64
C GLY A 129 -5.82 11.45 -8.06
N GLY A 130 -4.57 11.01 -8.23
CA GLY A 130 -4.07 9.77 -7.65
C GLY A 130 -4.01 9.77 -6.12
N PHE A 131 -3.97 10.94 -5.49
CA PHE A 131 -4.04 11.06 -4.03
C PHE A 131 -5.48 10.86 -3.57
N LEU A 132 -6.46 11.50 -4.23
CA LEU A 132 -7.88 11.34 -3.91
C LEU A 132 -8.34 9.89 -4.14
N ASP A 133 -7.91 9.26 -5.23
CA ASP A 133 -8.17 7.85 -5.54
C ASP A 133 -7.60 6.90 -4.48
N ALA A 134 -6.32 7.08 -4.11
CA ALA A 134 -5.67 6.28 -3.06
C ALA A 134 -6.27 6.53 -1.66
N TYR A 135 -6.61 7.78 -1.34
CA TYR A 135 -7.22 8.19 -0.07
C TYR A 135 -8.63 7.63 0.09
N ASP A 136 -9.46 7.76 -0.95
CA ASP A 136 -10.82 7.21 -0.94
C ASP A 136 -10.80 5.68 -0.81
N TYR A 137 -9.83 4.99 -1.43
CA TYR A 137 -9.68 3.53 -1.26
C TYR A 137 -9.10 3.11 0.11
N ALA A 138 -8.44 4.03 0.82
CA ALA A 138 -7.99 3.82 2.21
C ALA A 138 -9.16 4.00 3.20
N GLU A 139 -9.87 5.12 3.11
CA GLU A 139 -10.85 5.57 4.12
C GLU A 139 -12.29 5.11 3.83
N LYS A 140 -12.74 5.14 2.56
CA LYS A 140 -14.13 4.85 2.19
C LYS A 140 -14.38 3.37 1.87
N ARG A 141 -13.62 2.47 2.50
CA ARG A 141 -13.79 1.02 2.33
C ARG A 141 -15.20 0.57 2.74
N PRO A 142 -15.89 -0.27 1.94
CA PRO A 142 -17.18 -0.81 2.33
C PRO A 142 -17.04 -1.71 3.57
N SER A 143 -18.16 -1.88 4.29
CA SER A 143 -18.20 -2.50 5.62
C SER A 143 -17.69 -3.95 5.68
N SER A 144 -17.71 -4.68 4.57
CA SER A 144 -17.13 -6.03 4.44
C SER A 144 -15.61 -6.05 4.58
N ILE A 145 -14.90 -5.05 4.04
CA ILE A 145 -13.43 -5.05 3.94
C ILE A 145 -12.73 -3.92 4.73
N LYS A 146 -13.49 -3.06 5.43
CA LYS A 146 -12.94 -1.92 6.18
C LYS A 146 -11.91 -2.31 7.25
N ASP A 147 -12.08 -3.50 7.85
CA ASP A 147 -11.30 -4.00 8.99
C ASP A 147 -10.14 -4.91 8.58
N ILE A 148 -9.99 -5.22 7.29
CA ILE A 148 -8.86 -6.00 6.77
C ILE A 148 -7.58 -5.15 6.81
N CYS A 149 -6.57 -5.64 7.55
CA CYS A 149 -5.25 -5.04 7.72
C CYS A 149 -4.33 -5.36 6.53
N ALA A 150 -4.79 -4.94 5.35
CA ALA A 150 -4.09 -5.02 4.08
C ALA A 150 -4.24 -3.70 3.30
N ILE A 151 -3.32 -3.46 2.37
CA ILE A 151 -3.40 -2.32 1.45
C ILE A 151 -4.36 -2.68 0.32
N GLY A 152 -5.36 -1.82 0.09
CA GLY A 152 -6.29 -1.96 -1.02
C GLY A 152 -5.74 -1.34 -2.31
N ILE A 153 -6.14 -1.86 -3.46
CA ILE A 153 -5.73 -1.37 -4.78
C ILE A 153 -6.96 -0.81 -5.49
N SER A 154 -6.89 0.45 -5.93
CA SER A 154 -8.01 1.10 -6.63
C SER A 154 -8.24 0.48 -8.01
N PRO A 155 -9.47 0.52 -8.56
CA PRO A 155 -9.73 0.11 -9.94
C PRO A 155 -8.90 0.90 -10.96
N HIS A 156 -8.62 2.18 -10.69
CA HIS A 156 -7.78 3.02 -11.54
C HIS A 156 -6.32 2.55 -11.55
N PHE A 157 -5.73 2.23 -10.38
CA PHE A 157 -4.40 1.63 -10.34
C PHE A 157 -4.39 0.27 -11.06
N MET A 158 -5.37 -0.58 -10.77
CA MET A 158 -5.48 -1.93 -11.35
C MET A 158 -5.49 -1.89 -12.89
N ALA A 159 -6.21 -0.92 -13.48
CA ALA A 159 -6.24 -0.72 -14.93
C ALA A 159 -4.85 -0.40 -15.53
N THR A 160 -3.95 0.24 -14.79
CA THR A 160 -2.58 0.56 -15.27
C THR A 160 -1.61 -0.63 -15.26
N ILE A 161 -1.96 -1.75 -14.61
CA ILE A 161 -1.09 -2.94 -14.54
C ILE A 161 -1.02 -3.67 -15.91
N GLY A 162 -2.11 -3.62 -16.67
CA GLY A 162 -2.26 -4.38 -17.92
C GLY A 162 -1.94 -5.87 -17.74
N ASN A 163 -1.28 -6.46 -18.73
CA ASN A 163 -0.96 -7.89 -18.76
C ASN A 163 0.39 -8.24 -18.08
N SER A 164 0.94 -7.37 -17.22
CA SER A 164 2.24 -7.61 -16.56
C SER A 164 2.11 -8.72 -15.49
N ARG A 165 2.37 -9.98 -15.87
CA ARG A 165 2.33 -11.16 -14.96
C ARG A 165 3.18 -10.97 -13.70
N LYS A 166 4.26 -10.18 -13.77
CA LYS A 166 5.12 -9.86 -12.61
C LYS A 166 4.38 -8.98 -11.60
N ALA A 167 3.65 -7.98 -12.09
CA ALA A 167 2.86 -7.06 -11.28
C ALA A 167 1.61 -7.75 -10.72
N LEU A 168 0.88 -8.50 -11.56
CA LEU A 168 -0.32 -9.23 -11.13
C LEU A 168 -0.05 -10.25 -10.02
N ARG A 169 1.17 -10.82 -9.93
CA ARG A 169 1.60 -11.68 -8.81
C ARG A 169 1.82 -10.96 -7.48
N LEU A 170 1.91 -9.63 -7.48
CA LEU A 170 1.94 -8.80 -6.27
C LEU A 170 0.53 -8.33 -5.86
N VAL A 171 -0.50 -8.83 -6.53
CA VAL A 171 -1.92 -8.57 -6.26
C VAL A 171 -2.59 -9.87 -5.81
N CYS A 172 -3.57 -9.76 -4.91
CA CYS A 172 -4.53 -10.81 -4.60
C CYS A 172 -5.96 -10.25 -4.61
N PHE A 173 -6.94 -11.12 -4.78
CA PHE A 173 -8.36 -10.79 -4.86
C PHE A 173 -9.14 -11.37 -3.68
N TYR A 174 -10.07 -10.60 -3.12
CA TYR A 174 -10.94 -11.03 -2.03
C TYR A 174 -12.26 -10.25 -2.02
N GLU A 175 -13.40 -10.95 -1.88
CA GLU A 175 -14.76 -10.39 -1.80
C GLU A 175 -15.09 -9.25 -2.81
N GLY A 176 -14.58 -9.33 -4.04
CA GLY A 176 -14.82 -8.31 -5.08
C GLY A 176 -13.82 -7.14 -5.11
N HIS A 177 -12.78 -7.20 -4.28
CA HIS A 177 -11.76 -6.16 -4.13
C HIS A 177 -10.35 -6.70 -4.41
N PHE A 178 -9.49 -5.84 -4.96
CA PHE A 178 -8.07 -6.13 -5.14
C PHE A 178 -7.27 -5.55 -3.97
N PHE A 179 -6.32 -6.36 -3.49
CA PHE A 179 -5.40 -6.02 -2.42
C PHE A 179 -3.97 -6.27 -2.87
N LEU A 180 -3.05 -5.57 -2.24
CA LEU A 180 -1.64 -5.84 -2.37
C LEU A 180 -1.30 -7.13 -1.63
N HIS A 181 -0.62 -8.06 -2.30
CA HIS A 181 -0.37 -9.39 -1.76
C HIS A 181 0.64 -9.33 -0.58
N PRO A 182 0.26 -9.71 0.66
CA PRO A 182 1.08 -9.45 1.85
C PRO A 182 2.45 -10.14 1.86
N TYR A 183 2.55 -11.35 1.29
CA TYR A 183 3.70 -12.24 1.52
C TYR A 183 4.34 -12.82 0.24
N HIS A 184 3.90 -12.43 -0.95
CA HIS A 184 4.49 -12.94 -2.22
C HIS A 184 5.86 -12.33 -2.53
N LEU A 185 6.09 -11.07 -2.15
CA LEU A 185 7.41 -10.47 -2.24
C LEU A 185 8.31 -10.95 -1.10
N VAL A 186 9.59 -11.17 -1.38
CA VAL A 186 10.60 -11.56 -0.39
C VAL A 186 11.74 -10.55 -0.40
N ASP A 187 11.70 -9.60 0.52
CA ASP A 187 12.82 -8.68 0.75
C ASP A 187 13.92 -9.35 1.60
N PRO A 188 15.21 -9.34 1.18
CA PRO A 188 16.29 -9.97 1.93
C PRO A 188 16.58 -9.36 3.31
N GLY A 189 16.25 -8.09 3.54
CA GLY A 189 16.43 -7.40 4.82
C GLY A 189 15.26 -7.56 5.79
N LEU A 190 14.11 -8.05 5.33
CA LEU A 190 12.93 -8.38 6.15
C LEU A 190 12.73 -9.88 6.33
N GLY A 191 13.29 -10.71 5.44
CA GLY A 191 13.02 -12.14 5.37
C GLY A 191 11.64 -12.47 4.80
N ALA A 192 11.40 -13.75 4.50
CA ALA A 192 10.12 -14.19 3.94
C ALA A 192 8.94 -13.95 4.90
N PHE A 193 7.80 -13.55 4.36
CA PHE A 193 6.52 -13.51 5.07
C PHE A 193 5.67 -14.76 4.77
N SER A 194 4.67 -14.99 5.60
CA SER A 194 3.67 -16.06 5.49
C SER A 194 2.36 -15.58 6.12
N PRO A 195 1.21 -16.26 5.89
CA PRO A 195 -0.05 -15.94 6.57
C PRO A 195 0.11 -15.86 8.11
N GLY A 196 0.84 -16.80 8.71
CA GLY A 196 1.18 -16.77 10.14
C GLY A 196 1.96 -15.53 10.52
N ARG A 197 3.09 -15.25 9.86
CA ARG A 197 3.93 -14.08 10.19
C ARG A 197 3.21 -12.74 10.05
N VAL A 198 2.24 -12.62 9.12
CA VAL A 198 1.40 -11.41 9.03
C VAL A 198 0.54 -11.26 10.28
N LEU A 199 -0.06 -12.35 10.77
CA LEU A 199 -0.89 -12.36 11.97
C LEU A 199 -0.04 -12.13 13.24
N ASP A 200 1.11 -12.78 13.37
CA ASP A 200 2.08 -12.59 14.46
C ASP A 200 2.45 -11.09 14.61
N CYS A 201 2.71 -10.42 13.47
CA CYS A 201 3.01 -8.99 13.43
C CYS A 201 1.81 -8.09 13.82
N LEU A 202 0.57 -8.49 13.49
CA LEU A 202 -0.64 -7.75 13.85
C LEU A 202 -1.03 -7.95 15.33
N GLU A 203 -0.81 -9.14 15.86
CA GLU A 203 -0.94 -9.44 17.30
C GLU A 203 0.10 -8.65 18.10
N ALA A 204 1.35 -8.62 17.64
CA ALA A 204 2.42 -7.78 18.22
C ALA A 204 2.21 -6.26 18.04
N ALA A 205 1.33 -5.84 17.12
CA ALA A 205 0.86 -4.46 16.94
C ALA A 205 -0.33 -4.09 17.85
N ALA A 206 -0.79 -5.00 18.72
CA ALA A 206 -2.01 -4.85 19.52
C ALA A 206 -3.26 -4.50 18.67
N THR A 207 -3.38 -5.11 17.48
CA THR A 207 -4.57 -5.03 16.64
C THR A 207 -5.80 -5.54 17.40
N ASN A 208 -6.96 -4.85 17.29
CA ASN A 208 -8.18 -5.35 17.93
C ASN A 208 -8.68 -6.64 17.28
N GLU A 209 -9.39 -7.44 18.07
CA GLU A 209 -9.84 -8.78 17.68
C GLU A 209 -10.65 -8.80 16.39
N ASP A 210 -11.53 -7.81 16.15
CA ASP A 210 -12.32 -7.71 14.91
C ASP A 210 -11.43 -7.61 13.66
N LYS A 211 -10.45 -6.69 13.67
CA LYS A 211 -9.52 -6.47 12.55
C LYS A 211 -8.58 -7.65 12.36
N LEU A 212 -8.13 -8.26 13.47
CA LEU A 212 -7.31 -9.47 13.44
C LEU A 212 -8.07 -10.65 12.82
N ASN A 213 -9.32 -10.87 13.21
CA ASN A 213 -10.15 -11.96 12.69
C ASN A 213 -10.59 -11.73 11.23
N ALA A 214 -10.95 -10.49 10.87
CA ALA A 214 -11.20 -10.11 9.47
C ALA A 214 -9.95 -10.37 8.59
N THR A 215 -8.76 -10.03 9.09
CA THR A 215 -7.51 -10.28 8.38
C THR A 215 -7.14 -11.78 8.35
N ARG A 216 -7.45 -12.54 9.40
CA ARG A 216 -7.28 -14.00 9.45
C ARG A 216 -8.15 -14.71 8.40
N LYS A 217 -9.41 -14.28 8.23
CA LYS A 217 -10.31 -14.74 7.15
C LYS A 217 -9.72 -14.40 5.78
N PHE A 218 -9.38 -13.13 5.55
CA PHE A 218 -8.74 -12.66 4.31
C PHE A 218 -7.50 -13.48 3.92
N LEU A 219 -6.59 -13.74 4.86
CA LEU A 219 -5.35 -14.49 4.60
C LEU A 219 -5.58 -15.99 4.31
N ALA A 220 -6.73 -16.55 4.70
CA ALA A 220 -7.10 -17.94 4.43
C ALA A 220 -7.91 -18.10 3.13
N GLU A 221 -8.59 -17.04 2.68
CA GLU A 221 -9.55 -17.07 1.57
C GLU A 221 -9.11 -16.22 0.34
N LEU A 222 -8.00 -15.47 0.41
CA LEU A 222 -7.52 -14.66 -0.71
C LEU A 222 -7.15 -15.53 -1.93
N GLU A 223 -7.46 -15.01 -3.11
CA GLU A 223 -7.13 -15.64 -4.39
C GLU A 223 -5.90 -14.92 -4.98
N ASP A 224 -4.77 -15.62 -5.08
CA ASP A 224 -3.55 -15.09 -5.69
C ASP A 224 -3.58 -15.22 -7.23
N TYR A 225 -2.55 -14.70 -7.91
CA TYR A 225 -2.50 -14.73 -9.38
C TYR A 225 -2.56 -16.15 -9.97
N ASP A 226 -1.82 -17.12 -9.40
CA ASP A 226 -1.79 -18.46 -10.00
C ASP A 226 -3.10 -19.23 -9.70
N SER A 227 -3.79 -18.91 -8.60
CA SER A 227 -5.16 -19.36 -8.29
C SER A 227 -6.20 -18.72 -9.21
N ALA A 228 -6.12 -17.41 -9.44
CA ALA A 228 -6.99 -16.65 -10.36
C ALA A 228 -6.92 -17.17 -11.81
N MET A 229 -5.83 -17.84 -12.18
CA MET A 229 -5.64 -18.46 -13.49
C MET A 229 -6.36 -19.80 -13.68
N LEU A 230 -6.94 -20.39 -12.62
CA LEU A 230 -7.71 -21.63 -12.69
C LEU A 230 -9.13 -21.41 -13.27
N PRO A 231 -9.76 -22.45 -13.89
CA PRO A 231 -11.17 -22.40 -14.28
C PRO A 231 -12.09 -22.19 -13.08
N GLY A 232 -13.11 -21.34 -13.23
CA GLY A 232 -14.09 -21.06 -12.16
C GLY A 232 -13.57 -20.20 -11.00
N SER A 233 -12.38 -19.60 -11.13
CA SER A 233 -11.84 -18.68 -10.12
C SER A 233 -12.79 -17.51 -9.81
N SER A 234 -12.70 -17.01 -8.58
CA SER A 234 -13.63 -16.03 -8.02
C SER A 234 -13.45 -14.65 -8.66
N SER A 235 -12.21 -14.29 -8.99
CA SER A 235 -11.88 -13.09 -9.77
C SER A 235 -12.45 -13.13 -11.20
N ARG A 236 -12.45 -14.29 -11.87
CA ARG A 236 -13.08 -14.46 -13.20
C ARG A 236 -14.59 -14.34 -13.12
N ARG A 237 -15.23 -15.09 -12.22
CA ARG A 237 -16.69 -15.00 -12.01
C ARG A 237 -17.15 -13.58 -11.66
N PHE A 238 -16.34 -12.83 -10.91
CA PHE A 238 -16.61 -11.43 -10.60
C PHE A 238 -16.46 -10.50 -11.82
N ALA A 239 -15.45 -10.71 -12.67
CA ALA A 239 -15.29 -9.97 -13.93
C ALA A 239 -16.45 -10.26 -14.91
N GLU A 240 -16.79 -11.54 -15.08
CA GLU A 240 -17.92 -12.02 -15.88
C GLU A 240 -19.28 -11.47 -15.37
N SER A 241 -19.44 -11.28 -14.06
CA SER A 241 -20.65 -10.66 -13.49
C SER A 241 -20.77 -9.13 -13.69
N ARG A 242 -19.80 -8.50 -14.37
CA ARG A 242 -19.71 -7.05 -14.58
C ARG A 242 -19.53 -6.64 -16.04
N SER A 243 -19.59 -7.59 -16.96
CA SER A 243 -19.50 -7.42 -18.42
C SER A 243 -20.84 -7.68 -19.10
#